data_AF-A0A4R9VCN1-F1
#
_entry.id   AF-A0A4R9VCN1-F1
#
_cell.length_a   1.000
_cell.length_b   1.000
_cell.length_c   1.000
_cell.angle_alpha   90.00
_cell.angle_beta   90.00
_cell.angle_gamma   90.00
#
_symmetry.space_group_name_H-M   'P 1'
#
loop_
_entity.id
_entity.type
_entity.pdbx_description
1 polymer ?
#
loop_
_entity_poly.entity_id
_entity_poly.type
_entity_poly.pdbx_seq_one_letter_code
_entity_poly.pdbx_strand_id
1 'polypeptide(L)'
;MFLLNRHPDHRQPLTPEDAATLGSAGAEEAERFLAARDNHAETPLHALPALAGELGIGALHVKDEGQRLGLGSFKALGGAYAVMQLVLEEAGRRLGRTVDVA
;
A
#
# COMPACT_ATOMS: atom_id res chain seq x y z
N MET A 1 2.13 16.51 23.37
CA MET A 1 3.20 15.63 23.88
C MET A 1 3.65 14.74 22.72
N PHE A 2 4.91 14.87 22.28
CA PHE A 2 5.44 14.01 21.23
C PHE A 2 5.90 12.69 21.86
N LEU A 3 5.27 11.58 21.47
CA LEU A 3 5.65 10.24 21.93
C LEU A 3 6.60 9.62 20.91
N LEU A 4 7.86 9.48 21.30
CA LEU A 4 8.84 8.77 20.48
C LEU A 4 8.53 7.28 20.47
N ASN A 5 8.71 6.63 19.32
CA ASN A 5 8.65 5.18 19.22
C ASN A 5 9.81 4.57 20.04
N ARG A 6 9.46 3.82 21.08
CA ARG A 6 10.40 3.13 22.00
C ARG A 6 10.47 1.63 21.76
N HIS A 7 9.87 1.13 20.68
CA HIS A 7 9.95 -0.28 20.33
C HIS A 7 11.42 -0.69 20.17
N PRO A 8 11.87 -1.84 20.73
CA PRO A 8 13.25 -2.31 20.58
C PRO A 8 13.72 -2.40 19.12
N ASP A 9 12.80 -2.74 18.23
CA ASP A 9 13.07 -2.89 16.79
C ASP A 9 13.01 -1.57 16.02
N HIS A 10 12.72 -0.45 16.69
CA HIS A 10 12.71 0.86 16.03
C HIS A 10 14.10 1.19 15.46
N ARG A 11 14.13 1.51 14.16
CA ARG A 11 15.36 1.77 13.36
C ARG A 11 16.27 0.56 13.20
N GLN A 12 15.81 -0.64 13.54
CA GLN A 12 16.50 -1.87 13.13
C GLN A 12 16.11 -2.23 11.69
N PRO A 13 16.92 -3.02 10.98
CA PRO A 13 16.53 -3.59 9.70
C PRO A 13 15.22 -4.37 9.83
N LEU A 14 14.38 -4.32 8.80
CA LEU A 14 13.22 -5.19 8.70
C LEU A 14 13.65 -6.66 8.73
N THR A 15 12.80 -7.52 9.30
CA THR A 15 12.98 -8.97 9.14
C THR A 15 12.92 -9.34 7.66
N PRO A 16 13.48 -10.48 7.22
CA PRO A 16 13.40 -10.90 5.82
C PRO A 16 11.95 -10.99 5.30
N GLU A 17 11.02 -11.41 6.16
CA GLU A 17 9.58 -11.49 5.84
C GLU A 17 8.95 -10.11 5.65
N ASP A 18 9.24 -9.18 6.57
CA ASP A 18 8.78 -7.80 6.46
C ASP A 18 9.43 -7.09 5.27
N ALA A 19 10.71 -7.34 4.97
CA ALA A 19 11.38 -6.75 3.83
C ALA A 19 10.79 -7.23 2.49
N ALA A 20 10.40 -8.51 2.42
CA ALA A 20 9.71 -9.07 1.25
C ALA A 20 8.32 -8.44 1.06
N THR A 21 7.61 -8.15 2.15
CA THR A 21 6.21 -7.68 2.09
C THR A 21 6.08 -6.16 2.05
N LEU A 22 6.88 -5.44 2.85
CA LEU A 22 6.81 -3.99 3.08
C LEU A 22 7.93 -3.23 2.35
N GLY A 23 8.90 -3.93 1.77
CA GLY A 23 9.91 -3.34 0.90
C GLY A 23 9.38 -3.04 -0.51
N SER A 24 10.24 -2.47 -1.36
CA SER A 24 9.86 -2.08 -2.73
C SER A 24 9.31 -3.23 -3.55
N ALA A 25 9.91 -4.43 -3.43
CA ALA A 25 9.44 -5.61 -4.17
C ALA A 25 7.99 -6.01 -3.79
N GLY A 26 7.64 -5.96 -2.50
CA GLY A 26 6.27 -6.23 -2.05
C GLY A 26 5.28 -5.16 -2.51
N ALA A 27 5.71 -3.89 -2.54
CA ALA A 27 4.90 -2.80 -3.07
C ALA A 27 4.65 -2.94 -4.59
N GLU A 28 5.70 -3.25 -5.36
CA GLU A 28 5.62 -3.50 -6.81
C GLU A 28 4.68 -4.67 -7.13
N GLU A 29 4.74 -5.75 -6.34
CA GLU A 29 3.85 -6.89 -6.50
C GLU A 29 2.39 -6.54 -6.20
N ALA A 30 2.14 -5.82 -5.10
CA ALA A 30 0.79 -5.36 -4.79
C ALA A 30 0.25 -4.41 -5.87
N GLU A 31 1.09 -3.53 -6.41
CA GLU A 31 0.73 -2.63 -7.50
C GLU A 31 0.38 -3.39 -8.78
N ARG A 32 1.16 -4.40 -9.17
CA ARG A 32 0.89 -5.28 -10.32
C ARG A 32 -0.51 -5.90 -10.24
N PHE A 33 -0.85 -6.46 -9.09
CA PHE A 33 -2.17 -7.03 -8.83
C PHE A 33 -3.29 -5.98 -8.89
N LEU A 34 -3.08 -4.82 -8.27
CA LEU A 34 -4.08 -3.77 -8.21
C LEU A 34 -4.27 -3.07 -9.57
N ALA A 35 -3.24 -3.04 -10.42
CA ALA A 35 -3.28 -2.48 -11.77
C ALA A 35 -4.15 -3.30 -12.73
N ALA A 36 -4.38 -4.59 -12.46
CA ALA A 36 -5.29 -5.42 -13.24
C ALA A 36 -6.78 -5.07 -13.02
N ARG A 37 -7.09 -4.15 -12.10
CA ARG A 37 -8.46 -3.67 -11.86
C ARG A 37 -8.76 -2.47 -12.75
N ASP A 38 -9.93 -2.48 -13.39
CA ASP A 38 -10.38 -1.40 -14.28
C ASP A 38 -10.41 0.00 -13.63
N ASN A 39 -10.55 0.06 -12.30
CA ASN A 39 -10.62 1.31 -11.54
C ASN A 39 -9.31 1.66 -10.82
N HIS A 40 -8.19 1.10 -11.26
CA HIS A 40 -6.87 1.52 -10.80
C HIS A 40 -6.57 2.94 -11.28
N ALA A 41 -6.30 3.84 -10.33
CA ALA A 41 -5.87 5.20 -10.61
C ALA A 41 -5.01 5.71 -9.45
N GLU A 42 -4.00 6.52 -9.74
CA GLU A 42 -3.27 7.23 -8.70
C GLU A 42 -4.19 8.23 -7.98
N THR A 43 -4.07 8.27 -6.66
CA THR A 43 -4.73 9.28 -5.82
C THR A 43 -3.87 10.53 -5.69
N PRO A 44 -4.46 11.72 -5.50
CA PRO A 44 -3.70 12.98 -5.38
C PRO A 44 -2.72 12.98 -4.21
N LEU A 45 -1.58 13.67 -4.40
CA LEU A 45 -0.67 14.06 -3.33
C LEU A 45 -0.68 15.59 -3.23
N HIS A 46 -1.44 16.13 -2.28
CA HIS A 46 -1.60 17.58 -2.12
C HIS A 46 -0.41 18.16 -1.38
N ALA A 47 0.22 19.20 -1.93
CA ALA A 47 1.21 20.01 -1.21
C ALA A 47 0.50 21.15 -0.45
N LEU A 48 0.85 21.34 0.83
CA LEU A 48 0.25 22.36 1.72
C LEU A 48 1.30 23.37 2.21
N PRO A 49 1.90 24.18 1.32
CA PRO A 49 3.04 25.03 1.66
C PRO A 49 2.70 26.13 2.69
N ALA A 50 1.50 26.72 2.64
CA ALA A 50 1.08 27.74 3.60
C ALA A 50 1.03 27.19 5.03
N LEU A 51 0.37 26.04 5.22
CA LEU A 51 0.29 25.37 6.52
C LEU A 51 1.67 24.87 6.99
N ALA A 52 2.53 24.41 6.07
CA ALA A 52 3.90 24.07 6.41
C ALA A 52 4.67 25.28 6.98
N GLY A 53 4.48 26.47 6.39
CA GLY A 53 5.05 27.73 6.86
C GLY A 53 4.54 28.12 8.25
N GLU A 54 3.23 28.02 8.50
CA GLU A 54 2.63 28.28 9.81
C GLU A 54 3.15 27.32 10.90
N LEU A 55 3.41 26.06 10.55
CA LEU A 55 3.94 25.04 11.46
C LEU A 55 5.47 25.12 11.63
N GLY A 56 6.18 25.91 10.82
CA GLY A 56 7.63 26.00 10.84
C GLY A 56 8.35 24.71 10.38
N ILE A 57 7.73 23.92 9.49
CA ILE A 57 8.31 22.69 8.93
C ILE A 57 8.67 22.85 7.45
N GLY A 58 9.59 22.03 6.94
CA GLY A 58 10.08 22.16 5.56
C GLY A 58 9.04 21.85 4.48
N ALA A 59 8.18 20.86 4.70
CA ALA A 59 7.09 20.53 3.79
C ALA A 59 5.97 19.77 4.50
N LEU A 60 4.75 19.91 3.99
CA LEU A 60 3.60 19.11 4.38
C LEU A 60 2.89 18.62 3.12
N HIS A 61 2.75 17.30 3.01
CA HIS A 61 2.01 16.66 1.93
C HIS A 61 0.91 15.77 2.48
N VAL A 62 -0.22 15.71 1.78
CA VAL A 62 -1.36 14.84 2.12
C VAL A 62 -1.66 13.92 0.94
N LYS A 63 -1.49 12.61 1.15
CA LYS A 63 -1.92 11.59 0.18
C LYS A 63 -3.43 11.38 0.34
N ASP A 64 -4.20 11.80 -0.65
CA ASP A 64 -5.67 11.82 -0.59
C ASP A 64 -6.28 10.51 -1.09
N GLU A 65 -6.37 9.55 -0.16
CA GLU A 65 -6.99 8.25 -0.41
C GLU A 65 -8.53 8.28 -0.32
N GLY A 66 -9.15 9.45 -0.19
CA GLY A 66 -10.62 9.57 -0.04
C GLY A 66 -11.38 9.08 -1.26
N GLN A 67 -10.79 9.15 -2.45
CA GLN A 67 -11.40 8.67 -3.70
C GLN A 67 -10.91 7.27 -4.11
N ARG A 68 -10.08 6.61 -3.31
CA ARG A 68 -9.49 5.31 -3.66
C ARG A 68 -10.58 4.29 -3.97
N LEU A 69 -10.54 3.76 -5.18
CA LEU A 69 -11.49 2.78 -5.71
C LEU A 69 -12.98 3.22 -5.66
N GLY A 70 -13.27 4.50 -5.40
CA GLY A 70 -14.63 5.00 -5.18
C GLY A 70 -15.26 4.57 -3.84
N LEU A 71 -14.44 4.11 -2.87
CA LEU A 71 -14.92 3.48 -1.63
C LEU A 71 -14.70 4.32 -0.36
N GLY A 72 -14.20 5.55 -0.49
CA GLY A 72 -14.07 6.48 0.64
C GLY A 72 -12.84 6.26 1.53
N SER A 73 -11.99 5.24 1.27
CA SER A 73 -10.74 5.03 2.02
C SER A 73 -9.76 4.07 1.32
N PHE A 74 -8.51 4.05 1.79
CA PHE A 74 -7.44 3.17 1.28
C PHE A 74 -7.59 1.68 1.61
N LYS A 75 -8.41 1.30 2.61
CA LYS A 75 -8.39 -0.05 3.21
C LYS A 75 -8.77 -1.15 2.21
N ALA A 76 -9.54 -0.80 1.19
CA ALA A 76 -9.94 -1.72 0.14
C ALA A 76 -8.76 -2.23 -0.70
N LEU A 77 -7.62 -1.53 -0.73
CA LEU A 77 -6.41 -2.00 -1.43
C LEU A 77 -5.93 -3.36 -0.89
N GLY A 78 -5.75 -3.46 0.43
CA GLY A 78 -5.28 -4.70 1.07
C GLY A 78 -6.28 -5.84 0.94
N GLY A 79 -7.57 -5.56 1.13
CA GLY A 79 -8.63 -6.56 0.97
C GLY A 79 -8.73 -7.08 -0.47
N ALA A 80 -8.64 -6.19 -1.47
CA ALA A 80 -8.63 -6.57 -2.86
C ALA A 80 -7.42 -7.43 -3.21
N TYR A 81 -6.21 -7.01 -2.81
CA TYR A 81 -4.97 -7.75 -3.05
C TYR A 81 -5.03 -9.16 -2.45
N ALA A 82 -5.42 -9.28 -1.19
CA ALA A 82 -5.53 -10.57 -0.50
C ALA A 82 -6.53 -11.51 -1.19
N VAL A 83 -7.71 -11.00 -1.59
CA VAL A 83 -8.71 -11.82 -2.29
C VAL A 83 -8.20 -12.30 -3.64
N MET A 84 -7.52 -11.44 -4.41
CA MET A 84 -6.94 -11.83 -5.70
C MET A 84 -5.91 -12.95 -5.54
N GLN A 85 -4.97 -12.82 -4.59
CA GLN A 85 -3.99 -13.87 -4.28
C GLN A 85 -4.68 -15.21 -3.94
N LEU A 86 -5.60 -15.21 -2.97
CA LEU A 86 -6.30 -16.41 -2.53
C LEU A 86 -7.09 -17.10 -3.66
N VAL A 87 -7.71 -16.32 -4.55
CA VAL A 87 -8.46 -16.87 -5.69
C VAL A 87 -7.53 -17.51 -6.72
N LEU A 88 -6.39 -16.88 -7.03
CA LEU A 88 -5.42 -17.43 -7.97
C LEU A 88 -4.74 -18.70 -7.43
N GLU A 89 -4.39 -18.71 -6.15
CA GLU A 89 -3.86 -19.88 -5.46
C GLU A 89 -4.83 -21.07 -5.54
N GLU A 90 -6.10 -20.83 -5.19
CA GLU A 90 -7.13 -21.87 -5.24
C GLU A 90 -7.42 -22.32 -6.69
N ALA A 91 -7.42 -21.40 -7.65
CA ALA A 91 -7.55 -21.73 -9.06
C ALA A 91 -6.38 -22.62 -9.54
N GLY A 92 -5.15 -22.29 -9.14
CA GLY A 92 -3.98 -23.09 -9.51
C GLY A 92 -4.00 -24.48 -8.91
N ARG A 93 -4.44 -24.61 -7.66
CA ARG A 93 -4.66 -25.91 -7.00
C ARG A 93 -5.68 -26.77 -7.74
N ARG A 94 -6.79 -26.19 -8.21
CA ARG A 94 -7.85 -26.91 -8.94
C ARG A 94 -7.44 -27.27 -10.36
N LEU A 95 -6.70 -26.40 -11.04
CA LEU A 95 -6.31 -26.57 -12.44
C LEU A 95 -5.01 -27.34 -12.61
N GLY A 96 -4.26 -27.58 -11.52
CA GLY A 96 -2.96 -28.27 -11.57
C GLY A 96 -1.87 -27.49 -12.30
N ARG A 97 -2.00 -26.16 -12.37
CA ARG A 97 -1.03 -25.25 -13.01
C ARG A 97 -1.02 -23.90 -12.30
N THR A 98 0.06 -23.15 -12.42
CA THR A 98 0.09 -21.76 -11.93
C THR A 98 -0.94 -20.91 -12.70
N VAL A 99 -1.63 -20.04 -11.96
CA VAL A 99 -2.53 -19.03 -12.48
C VAL A 99 -2.06 -17.71 -11.90
N ASP A 100 -1.90 -16.70 -12.75
CA ASP A 100 -1.39 -15.38 -12.37
C ASP A 100 -2.38 -14.30 -12.79
N VAL A 101 -2.25 -13.11 -12.20
CA VAL A 101 -2.99 -11.92 -12.60
C VAL A 101 -2.37 -11.35 -13.87
N ALA A 102 -2.80 -11.91 -15.01
CA ALA A 102 -2.51 -11.50 -16.40
C ALA A 102 -1.04 -11.18 -16.74
#